data_AF-A0A1H4ASB6-F1
#
_entry.id   AF-A0A1H4ASB6-F1
#
_cell.length_a   1.000
_cell.length_b   1.000
_cell.length_c   1.000
_cell.angle_alpha   90.00
_cell.angle_beta   90.00
_cell.angle_gamma   90.00
#
_symmetry.space_group_name_H-M   'P 1'
#
loop_
_entity.id
_entity.type
_entity.pdbx_description
1 polymer ?
#
loop_
_entity_poly.entity_id
_entity_poly.type
_entity_poly.pdbx_seq_one_letter_code
_entity_poly.pdbx_strand_id
1 'polypeptide(L)'
;MKTPHVFLITALSLLTASCTNELESGKDYPALAMGNETLVFKIDKVMQNETDVKPYFTFFDDVQLTLSYKDGEPSLLTFKETGAPFRVTTKDYVDVEWEIYTGKSPYEIREKGTGEVICYMTRDRLITFPFKLGAPSNQYEYQLLPVGNESENQ
;
A
#
# COMPACT_ATOMS: atom_id res chain seq x y z
N MET A 1 -53.89 -41.19 -24.24
CA MET A 1 -53.53 -39.77 -24.17
C MET A 1 -52.07 -39.69 -23.75
N LYS A 2 -51.19 -39.14 -24.60
CA LYS A 2 -49.76 -38.97 -24.31
C LYS A 2 -49.52 -37.50 -23.95
N THR A 3 -49.08 -37.24 -22.73
CA THR A 3 -48.72 -35.90 -22.26
C THR A 3 -47.23 -35.65 -22.56
N PRO A 4 -46.86 -34.53 -23.21
CA PRO A 4 -45.48 -34.16 -23.40
C PRO A 4 -45.02 -33.27 -22.25
N HIS A 5 -43.90 -33.59 -21.61
CA HIS A 5 -43.24 -32.68 -20.68
C HIS A 5 -41.81 -32.44 -21.16
N VAL A 6 -41.69 -31.39 -21.98
CA VAL A 6 -40.46 -30.61 -22.12
C VAL A 6 -40.25 -29.89 -20.80
N PHE A 7 -39.10 -30.08 -20.16
CA PHE A 7 -38.61 -29.13 -19.17
C PHE A 7 -37.15 -28.80 -19.43
N LEU A 8 -36.92 -27.49 -19.32
CA LEU A 8 -35.84 -26.69 -19.82
C LEU A 8 -34.89 -26.39 -18.65
N ILE A 9 -33.58 -26.52 -18.92
CA ILE A 9 -32.42 -25.80 -18.36
C ILE A 9 -32.38 -25.62 -16.82
N THR A 10 -31.36 -26.19 -16.20
CA THR A 10 -30.67 -25.54 -15.07
C THR A 10 -29.19 -25.42 -15.44
N ALA A 11 -28.79 -24.17 -15.73
CA ALA A 11 -27.42 -23.78 -15.96
C ALA A 11 -26.61 -24.06 -14.69
N LEU A 12 -25.70 -25.03 -14.75
CA LEU A 12 -24.74 -25.27 -13.70
C LEU A 12 -23.69 -24.16 -13.81
N SER A 13 -23.76 -23.26 -12.85
CA SER A 13 -22.83 -22.16 -12.59
C SER A 13 -21.39 -22.69 -12.54
N LEU A 14 -20.68 -22.52 -13.65
CA LEU A 14 -19.22 -22.57 -13.66
C LEU A 14 -18.72 -21.36 -12.89
N LEU A 15 -18.34 -21.66 -11.64
CA LEU A 15 -17.43 -20.94 -10.76
C LEU A 15 -16.66 -19.85 -11.52
N THR A 16 -16.98 -18.59 -11.20
CA THR A 16 -16.01 -17.52 -11.40
C THR A 16 -14.80 -17.88 -10.57
N ALA A 17 -13.76 -18.39 -11.24
CA ALA A 17 -12.41 -18.37 -10.71
C ALA A 17 -12.08 -16.89 -10.48
N SER A 18 -12.40 -16.41 -9.27
CA SER A 18 -11.77 -15.21 -8.76
C SER A 18 -10.30 -15.60 -8.65
N CYS A 19 -9.49 -15.16 -9.62
CA CYS A 19 -8.05 -15.11 -9.46
C CYS A 19 -7.76 -14.13 -8.32
N THR A 20 -7.98 -14.55 -7.09
CA THR A 20 -7.13 -14.08 -6.01
C THR A 20 -5.75 -14.59 -6.40
N ASN A 21 -4.87 -13.71 -6.85
CA ASN A 21 -3.46 -14.04 -6.96
C ASN A 21 -3.04 -14.56 -5.59
N GLU A 22 -2.96 -15.88 -5.46
CA GLU A 22 -2.34 -16.56 -4.33
C GLU A 22 -0.88 -16.15 -4.40
N LEU A 23 -0.56 -15.06 -3.69
CA LEU A 23 0.81 -14.65 -3.42
C LEU A 23 1.39 -15.71 -2.50
N GLU A 24 1.94 -16.75 -3.11
CA GLU A 24 2.59 -17.87 -2.47
C GLU A 24 3.47 -17.38 -1.32
N SER A 25 3.29 -18.02 -0.17
CA SER A 25 4.05 -17.80 1.05
C SER A 25 5.50 -18.25 0.86
N GLY A 26 6.33 -17.40 0.25
CA GLY A 26 7.78 -17.49 0.25
C GLY A 26 8.36 -16.88 1.53
N LYS A 27 9.32 -17.58 2.14
CA LYS A 27 9.99 -17.31 3.41
C LYS A 27 10.90 -16.07 3.44
N ASP A 28 10.87 -15.25 2.40
CA ASP A 28 11.73 -14.10 2.28
C ASP A 28 10.89 -12.85 2.46
N TYR A 29 10.99 -12.30 3.67
CA TYR A 29 10.65 -10.91 3.95
C TYR A 29 11.25 -10.03 2.83
N PRO A 30 10.68 -8.86 2.47
CA PRO A 30 11.54 -7.82 1.93
C PRO A 30 12.72 -7.77 2.88
N ALA A 31 13.96 -7.91 2.40
CA ALA A 31 15.12 -7.76 3.26
C ALA A 31 15.07 -6.34 3.81
N LEU A 32 14.32 -6.13 4.89
CA LEU A 32 14.19 -4.87 5.58
C LEU A 32 15.54 -4.77 6.28
N ALA A 33 16.34 -3.84 5.77
CA ALA A 33 17.53 -3.29 6.40
C ALA A 33 18.21 -4.16 7.46
N MET A 34 19.31 -4.82 7.09
CA MET A 34 20.20 -5.38 8.10
C MET A 34 21.00 -4.23 8.73
N GLY A 35 20.64 -3.81 9.95
CA GLY A 35 21.38 -2.81 10.72
C GLY A 35 20.65 -1.47 10.89
N ASN A 36 21.39 -0.36 10.81
CA ASN A 36 20.87 0.99 10.97
C ASN A 36 20.68 1.61 9.58
N GLU A 37 19.48 1.46 9.01
CA GLU A 37 19.16 2.04 7.70
C GLU A 37 17.96 2.98 7.79
N THR A 38 17.86 3.87 6.80
CA THR A 38 16.72 4.75 6.62
C THR A 38 16.20 4.57 5.20
N LEU A 39 14.98 4.07 5.06
CA LEU A 39 14.30 3.90 3.79
C LEU A 39 13.41 5.11 3.55
N VAL A 40 13.60 5.75 2.39
CA VAL A 40 12.81 6.90 1.96
C VAL A 40 11.90 6.46 0.82
N PHE A 41 10.62 6.80 0.90
CA PHE A 41 9.63 6.51 -0.11
C PHE A 41 9.02 7.80 -0.63
N LYS A 42 8.79 7.88 -1.93
CA LYS A 42 8.10 8.99 -2.60
C LYS A 42 6.87 8.48 -3.34
N ILE A 43 5.90 9.35 -3.57
CA ILE A 43 4.73 9.00 -4.37
C ILE A 43 5.20 8.58 -5.77
N ASP A 44 4.82 7.38 -6.18
CA ASP A 44 4.96 6.84 -7.54
C ASP A 44 3.68 7.10 -8.34
N LYS A 45 2.51 6.79 -7.76
CA LYS A 45 1.21 6.98 -8.40
C LYS A 45 0.17 7.54 -7.44
N VAL A 46 -0.77 8.28 -8.01
CA VAL A 46 -1.98 8.73 -7.33
C VAL A 46 -3.17 8.32 -8.17
N MET A 47 -3.80 7.21 -7.80
CA MET A 47 -4.93 6.67 -8.55
C MET A 47 -6.22 7.35 -8.12
N GLN A 48 -6.92 7.99 -9.05
CA GLN A 48 -8.28 8.47 -8.89
C GLN A 48 -9.17 7.75 -9.91
N ASN A 49 -10.10 6.92 -9.44
CA ASN A 49 -10.98 6.12 -10.31
C ASN A 49 -10.19 5.41 -11.43
N GLU A 50 -9.16 4.65 -11.05
CA GLU A 50 -8.27 3.89 -11.96
C GLU A 50 -7.36 4.74 -12.87
N THR A 51 -7.45 6.07 -12.81
CA THR A 51 -6.56 6.97 -13.55
C THR A 51 -5.43 7.45 -12.65
N ASP A 52 -4.17 7.28 -13.07
CA ASP A 52 -3.05 7.93 -12.39
C ASP A 52 -3.06 9.43 -12.68
N VAL A 53 -3.30 10.22 -11.65
CA VAL A 53 -3.38 11.67 -11.74
C VAL A 53 -2.08 12.37 -11.30
N LYS A 54 -1.09 11.63 -10.79
CA LYS A 54 0.18 12.23 -10.33
C LYS A 54 0.83 13.13 -11.39
N PRO A 55 0.91 12.75 -12.69
CA PRO A 55 1.57 13.57 -13.71
C PRO A 55 0.97 14.96 -13.91
N TYR A 56 -0.28 15.19 -13.49
CA TYR A 56 -0.96 16.49 -13.62
C TYR A 56 -0.70 17.44 -12.45
N PHE A 57 -0.06 16.95 -11.38
CA PHE A 57 0.04 17.67 -10.11
C PHE A 57 1.44 17.52 -9.49
N THR A 58 2.28 18.53 -9.71
CA THR A 58 3.68 18.52 -9.23
C THR A 58 3.83 18.56 -7.72
N PHE A 59 2.81 19.01 -6.98
CA PHE A 59 2.87 19.04 -5.52
C PHE A 59 2.98 17.65 -4.88
N PHE A 60 2.71 16.57 -5.62
CA PHE A 60 2.94 15.20 -5.14
C PHE A 60 4.41 14.82 -5.04
N ASP A 61 5.31 15.54 -5.73
CA ASP A 61 6.75 15.26 -5.73
C ASP A 61 7.43 15.60 -4.39
N ASP A 62 6.76 16.42 -3.58
CA ASP A 62 7.22 16.91 -2.27
C ASP A 62 6.65 16.09 -1.09
N VAL A 63 5.98 14.97 -1.38
CA VAL A 63 5.47 14.03 -0.37
C VAL A 63 6.46 12.88 -0.16
N GLN A 64 6.80 12.63 1.10
CA GLN A 64 7.79 11.64 1.49
C GLN A 64 7.37 10.88 2.75
N LEU A 65 7.52 9.55 2.73
CA LEU A 65 7.52 8.70 3.91
C LEU A 65 8.95 8.24 4.20
N THR A 66 9.34 8.22 5.46
CA THR A 66 10.65 7.77 5.90
C THR A 66 10.49 6.73 7.00
N LEU A 67 11.06 5.54 6.79
CA LEU A 67 11.10 4.45 7.76
C LEU A 67 12.54 4.26 8.22
N SER A 68 12.78 4.41 9.50
CA SER A 68 14.08 4.21 10.13
C SER A 68 14.14 2.88 10.85
N TYR A 69 15.29 2.22 10.77
CA TYR A 69 15.62 1.00 11.47
C TYR A 69 16.81 1.26 12.39
N LYS A 70 16.78 0.62 13.55
CA LYS A 70 17.89 0.62 14.50
C LYS A 70 18.13 -0.81 14.97
N ASP A 71 19.36 -1.27 14.84
CA ASP A 71 19.76 -2.64 15.21
C ASP A 71 18.91 -3.71 14.49
N GLY A 72 18.51 -3.44 13.24
CA GLY A 72 17.64 -4.32 12.44
C GLY A 72 16.15 -4.24 12.79
N GLU A 73 15.78 -3.43 13.77
CA GLU A 73 14.39 -3.30 14.23
C GLU A 73 13.76 -1.97 13.81
N PRO A 74 12.45 -1.93 13.52
CA PRO A 74 11.68 -0.70 13.34
C PRO A 74 11.88 0.30 14.49
N SER A 75 12.37 1.50 14.17
CA SER A 75 12.62 2.55 15.15
C SER A 75 11.65 3.73 15.02
N LEU A 76 11.73 4.49 13.93
CA LEU A 76 10.94 5.72 13.75
C LEU A 76 10.34 5.82 12.34
N LEU A 77 9.15 6.40 12.27
CA LEU A 77 8.43 6.73 11.06
C LEU A 77 8.20 8.24 11.02
N THR A 78 8.55 8.85 9.90
CA THR A 78 8.26 10.27 9.63
C THR A 78 7.63 10.43 8.26
N PHE A 79 6.56 11.22 8.19
CA PHE A 79 5.84 11.59 6.99
C PHE A 79 5.95 13.10 6.79
N LYS A 80 6.31 13.51 5.57
CA LYS A 80 6.49 14.91 5.20
C LYS A 80 5.68 15.20 3.95
N GLU A 81 4.92 16.28 4.01
CA GLU A 81 4.13 16.79 2.90
C GLU A 81 4.35 18.29 2.84
N THR A 82 5.27 18.71 1.97
CA THR A 82 5.56 20.14 1.75
C THR A 82 4.88 20.57 0.45
N GLY A 83 4.34 21.78 0.38
CA GLY A 83 3.82 22.33 -0.88
C GLY A 83 2.48 21.76 -1.38
N ALA A 84 2.01 20.62 -0.86
CA ALA A 84 0.67 20.11 -1.16
C ALA A 84 -0.42 21.00 -0.53
N PRO A 85 -1.49 21.32 -1.27
CA PRO A 85 -2.59 22.17 -0.77
C PRO A 85 -3.59 21.41 0.11
N PHE A 86 -3.30 20.16 0.47
CA PHE A 86 -4.14 19.31 1.30
C PHE A 86 -3.26 18.52 2.28
N ARG A 87 -3.88 17.60 3.02
CA ARG A 87 -3.18 16.59 3.80
C ARG A 87 -3.41 15.21 3.16
N VAL A 88 -2.32 14.49 2.88
CA VAL A 88 -2.31 13.08 2.46
C VAL A 88 -2.69 12.20 3.65
N THR A 89 -2.23 12.52 4.85
CA THR A 89 -2.58 11.78 6.07
C THR A 89 -3.44 12.62 7.01
N THR A 90 -4.39 11.98 7.71
CA THR A 90 -5.21 12.66 8.73
C THR A 90 -4.43 12.97 10.01
N LYS A 91 -3.35 12.24 10.25
CA LYS A 91 -2.41 12.42 11.37
C LYS A 91 -1.06 12.93 10.89
N ASP A 92 -0.39 13.67 11.76
CA ASP A 92 0.99 14.08 11.58
C ASP A 92 1.90 12.96 12.14
N TYR A 93 2.46 12.14 11.26
CA TYR A 93 3.39 11.09 11.66
C TYR A 93 4.81 11.65 11.68
N VAL A 94 5.26 12.14 12.83
CA VAL A 94 6.62 12.67 13.03
C VAL A 94 7.25 11.95 14.20
N ASP A 95 8.38 11.29 13.97
CA ASP A 95 9.11 10.50 14.98
C ASP A 95 8.22 9.48 15.72
N VAL A 96 7.36 8.80 14.98
CA VAL A 96 6.43 7.80 15.54
C VAL A 96 7.10 6.43 15.58
N GLU A 97 7.08 5.78 16.74
CA GLU A 97 7.49 4.38 16.85
C GLU A 97 6.49 3.46 16.15
N TRP A 98 7.01 2.54 15.35
CA TRP A 98 6.21 1.67 14.50
C TRP A 98 6.67 0.23 14.56
N GLU A 99 5.77 -0.67 14.16
CA GLU A 99 6.02 -2.09 13.98
C GLU A 99 5.39 -2.59 12.69
N ILE A 100 5.84 -3.74 12.21
CA ILE A 100 5.28 -4.40 11.04
C ILE A 100 4.52 -5.66 11.45
N TYR A 101 3.24 -5.72 11.10
CA TYR A 101 2.40 -6.89 11.30
C TYR A 101 2.35 -7.71 10.00
N THR A 102 3.00 -8.88 10.04
CA THR A 102 3.26 -9.73 8.87
C THR A 102 2.30 -10.92 8.73
N GLY A 103 1.27 -10.99 9.57
CA GLY A 103 0.32 -12.12 9.60
C GLY A 103 -0.52 -12.28 8.33
N LYS A 104 -0.52 -11.29 7.42
CA LYS A 104 -1.17 -11.32 6.10
C LYS A 104 -0.43 -10.40 5.12
N SER A 105 -0.61 -10.63 3.82
CA SER A 105 -0.13 -9.74 2.75
C SER A 105 -1.31 -8.94 2.16
N PRO A 106 -1.19 -7.62 1.91
CA PRO A 106 -0.01 -6.79 2.23
C PRO A 106 0.19 -6.65 3.74
N TYR A 107 1.45 -6.48 4.14
CA TYR A 107 1.83 -6.29 5.54
C TYR A 107 1.31 -4.96 6.05
N GLU A 108 1.02 -4.89 7.35
CA GLU A 108 0.54 -3.64 7.96
C GLU A 108 1.67 -2.97 8.73
N ILE A 109 1.93 -1.71 8.45
CA ILE A 109 2.76 -0.86 9.30
C ILE A 109 1.83 -0.22 10.33
N ARG A 110 2.12 -0.45 11.60
CA ARG A 110 1.28 -0.02 12.72
C ARG A 110 2.07 0.85 13.69
N GLU A 111 1.39 1.79 14.33
CA GLU A 111 1.95 2.55 15.45
C GLU A 111 2.08 1.62 16.68
N LYS A 112 3.26 1.52 17.29
CA LYS A 112 3.52 0.59 18.42
C LYS A 112 2.65 0.86 19.65
N GLY A 113 2.38 2.13 19.93
CA GLY A 113 1.62 2.53 21.12
C GLY A 113 0.10 2.26 21.03
N THR A 114 -0.47 2.30 19.81
CA THR A 114 -1.92 2.27 19.59
C THR A 114 -2.39 1.04 18.81
N GLY A 115 -1.50 0.41 18.04
CA GLY A 115 -1.83 -0.66 17.10
C GLY A 115 -2.58 -0.20 15.85
N GLU A 116 -2.73 1.12 15.65
CA GLU A 116 -3.41 1.70 14.49
C GLU A 116 -2.62 1.42 13.21
N VAL A 117 -3.30 0.99 12.16
CA VAL A 117 -2.69 0.78 10.83
C VAL A 117 -2.42 2.14 10.18
N ILE A 118 -1.14 2.42 9.94
CA ILE A 118 -0.66 3.64 9.30
C ILE A 118 -0.74 3.49 7.77
N CYS A 119 -0.16 2.40 7.26
CA CYS A 119 -0.14 2.07 5.84
C CYS A 119 0.08 0.58 5.60
N TYR A 120 -0.06 0.15 4.36
CA TYR A 120 0.21 -1.22 3.94
C TYR A 120 1.53 -1.27 3.15
N MET A 121 2.29 -2.35 3.33
CA MET A 121 3.52 -2.62 2.60
C MET A 121 3.47 -3.97 1.92
N THR A 122 3.77 -4.02 0.64
CA THR A 122 3.94 -5.28 -0.10
C THR A 122 5.38 -5.79 0.01
N ARG A 123 5.64 -7.01 -0.48
CA ARG A 123 6.99 -7.61 -0.49
C ARG A 123 7.98 -6.85 -1.38
N ASP A 124 7.51 -6.21 -2.44
CA ASP A 124 8.30 -5.35 -3.34
C ASP A 124 8.50 -3.94 -2.78
N ARG A 125 8.23 -3.72 -1.49
CA ARG A 125 8.38 -2.44 -0.78
C ARG A 125 7.47 -1.34 -1.35
N LEU A 126 6.38 -1.68 -2.01
CA LEU A 126 5.35 -0.72 -2.37
C LEU A 126 4.55 -0.39 -1.11
N ILE A 127 4.43 0.91 -0.81
CA ILE A 127 3.62 1.40 0.30
C ILE A 127 2.32 1.97 -0.23
N THR A 128 1.19 1.54 0.34
CA THR A 128 -0.13 2.08 0.01
C THR A 128 -0.79 2.67 1.24
N PHE A 129 -1.29 3.90 1.12
CA PHE A 129 -2.10 4.52 2.16
C PHE A 129 -3.59 4.39 1.85
N PRO A 130 -4.40 3.88 2.80
CA PRO A 130 -5.84 3.78 2.64
C PRO A 130 -6.53 5.08 3.10
N PHE A 131 -6.49 6.17 2.31
CA PHE A 131 -7.25 7.36 2.67
C PHE A 131 -8.17 7.86 1.55
N LYS A 132 -9.17 8.64 1.94
CA LYS A 132 -10.12 9.28 1.03
C LYS A 132 -9.93 10.78 1.17
N LEU A 133 -9.55 11.47 0.10
CA LEU A 133 -9.68 12.93 0.10
C LEU A 133 -11.16 13.30 0.24
N GLY A 134 -11.43 14.44 0.89
CA GLY A 134 -12.74 14.86 1.42
C GLY A 134 -13.89 15.10 0.42
N ALA A 135 -13.87 14.50 -0.78
CA ALA A 135 -15.05 14.36 -1.62
C ALA A 135 -15.51 12.89 -1.56
N PRO A 136 -16.73 12.58 -1.04
CA PRO A 136 -17.23 11.21 -0.91
C PRO A 136 -17.21 10.37 -2.21
N SER A 137 -17.15 11.04 -3.37
CA SER A 137 -17.10 10.43 -4.70
C SER A 137 -15.68 10.16 -5.24
N ASN A 138 -14.63 10.70 -4.61
CA ASN A 138 -13.25 10.56 -5.10
C ASN A 138 -12.44 9.72 -4.12
N GLN A 139 -12.24 8.45 -4.45
CA GLN A 139 -11.25 7.61 -3.77
C GLN A 139 -9.89 7.86 -4.42
N TYR A 140 -8.92 8.27 -3.60
CA TYR A 140 -7.55 8.41 -4.04
C TYR A 140 -6.73 7.31 -3.39
N GLU A 141 -5.98 6.56 -4.20
CA GLU A 141 -5.02 5.57 -3.72
C GLU A 141 -3.61 6.07 -4.02
N TYR A 142 -2.76 6.07 -2.99
CA TYR A 142 -1.40 6.57 -3.08
C TYR A 142 -0.45 5.41 -2.99
N GLN A 143 0.33 5.24 -4.05
CA GLN A 143 1.36 4.22 -4.13
C GLN A 143 2.70 4.93 -4.01
N LEU A 144 3.49 4.56 -3.01
CA LEU A 144 4.82 5.09 -2.82
C LEU A 144 5.84 3.99 -3.09
N LEU A 145 6.89 4.35 -3.82
CA LEU A 145 8.03 3.49 -4.10
C LEU A 145 9.25 3.96 -3.33
N PRO A 146 10.16 3.03 -2.96
CA PRO A 146 11.42 3.40 -2.36
C PRO A 146 12.21 4.26 -3.35
N VAL A 147 12.77 5.36 -2.84
CA VAL A 147 13.84 6.08 -3.51
C VAL A 147 15.08 5.21 -3.33
N GLY A 148 15.48 4.50 -4.39
CA GLY A 148 16.72 3.74 -4.35
C GLY A 148 17.90 4.66 -3.99
N ASN A 149 18.89 4.14 -3.28
CA ASN A 149 20.24 4.51 -3.70
C ASN A 149 20.33 3.99 -5.14
N GLU A 150 20.57 4.87 -6.10
CA GLU A 150 21.01 4.48 -7.44
C GLU A 150 22.41 3.83 -7.31
N SER A 151 22.48 2.67 -6.68
CA SER A 151 23.64 1.80 -6.70
C SER A 151 23.39 0.79 -7.81
N GLU A 152 23.76 1.21 -9.02
CA GLU A 152 24.33 0.38 -10.08
C GLU A 152 23.56 -0.91 -10.44
N ASN A 153 22.59 -0.76 -11.35
CA ASN A 153 22.51 -1.70 -12.48
C ASN A 153 23.06 -0.97 -13.71
N GLN A 154 24.39 -0.99 -13.87
CA GLN A 154 25.06 -0.89 -15.17
C GLN A 154 25.57 -2.27 -15.57
#